data_AF-A0A9P0H5S5-F1
#
_entry.id   AF-A0A9P0H5S5-F1
#
_cell.length_a   1.000
_cell.length_b   1.000
_cell.length_c   1.000
_cell.angle_alpha   90.00
_cell.angle_beta   90.00
_cell.angle_gamma   90.00
#
_symmetry.space_group_name_H-M   'P 1'
#
loop_
_entity.id
_entity.type
_entity.pdbx_description
1 polymer ?
#
loop_
_entity_poly.entity_id
_entity_poly.type
_entity_poly.pdbx_seq_one_letter_code
_entity_poly.pdbx_strand_id
1 'polypeptide(L)'
;MFHFLGLHWDDIVYLILLFGSIGFGSFFRSIKNPKDRQNISSLIGFIIVIIVSGRHTVYPLICTLINALIIKCLDRKIVHKVSFVFSFTFLILFRSVEYFGLPAYPNPTNLVMMIMTLKMVGLAFEVNDVYKHQNNLKDNKSQETRLIEIPSFIDIFHYGYSYLGVLAGPYYTYRTYCDLFTAPFWKYANCESVALERFKYLPLYGVIFLVLSYYYPFSEVEDIEYFNERSLWYRLWFSFPSFAQFRMRMYIGMRLAEIVIIMGGLGAYPEFCKPATLGPTTNLRQLTELSNDEEKASKEKYNFVAIYSIEPYHTEFETTVRASMKYWNMSVQCWLTSYIYLRSSKAYRTLFTFVVSAVWHGTSPGYFFSFVSVALFLPIEDIYRRKSKQMEVPSFVSYGMFNMFAIQ
;
A
#
# COMPACT_ATOMS: atom_id res chain seq x y z
N MET A 1 -16.07 -23.70 -14.20
CA MET A 1 -16.17 -23.37 -12.76
C MET A 1 -15.44 -22.06 -12.43
N PHE A 2 -14.15 -21.90 -12.75
CA PHE A 2 -13.40 -20.66 -12.43
C PHE A 2 -13.88 -19.39 -13.17
N HIS A 3 -14.27 -19.51 -14.44
CA HIS A 3 -14.79 -18.38 -15.21
C HIS A 3 -16.11 -17.83 -14.65
N PHE A 4 -16.96 -18.71 -14.10
CA PHE A 4 -18.23 -18.33 -13.45
C PHE A 4 -18.02 -17.59 -12.12
N LEU A 5 -16.86 -17.77 -11.47
CA LEU A 5 -16.49 -17.08 -10.23
C LEU A 5 -15.73 -15.77 -10.49
N GLY A 6 -15.62 -15.32 -11.75
CA GLY A 6 -14.87 -14.12 -12.11
C GLY A 6 -13.37 -14.18 -11.83
N LEU A 7 -12.81 -15.39 -11.65
CA LEU A 7 -11.38 -15.60 -11.41
C LEU A 7 -10.67 -15.88 -12.73
N HIS A 8 -9.83 -14.96 -13.17
CA HIS A 8 -8.97 -15.15 -14.34
C HIS A 8 -7.75 -16.01 -14.01
N TRP A 9 -7.12 -16.59 -15.02
CA TRP A 9 -5.90 -17.39 -14.83
C TRP A 9 -4.80 -16.60 -14.09
N ASP A 10 -4.67 -15.30 -14.42
CA ASP A 10 -3.72 -14.40 -13.77
C ASP A 10 -3.99 -14.23 -12.26
N ASP A 11 -5.25 -14.28 -11.84
CA ASP A 11 -5.63 -14.21 -10.42
C ASP A 11 -5.21 -15.47 -9.66
N ILE A 12 -5.31 -16.63 -10.32
CA ILE A 12 -4.87 -17.91 -9.75
C ILE A 12 -3.35 -17.91 -9.60
N VAL A 13 -2.61 -17.49 -10.64
CA VAL A 13 -1.15 -17.36 -10.59
C VAL A 13 -0.75 -16.39 -9.48
N TYR A 14 -1.41 -15.24 -9.38
CA TYR A 14 -1.19 -14.25 -8.33
C TYR A 14 -1.37 -14.85 -6.92
N LEU A 15 -2.47 -15.58 -6.67
CA LEU A 15 -2.72 -16.22 -5.38
C LEU A 15 -1.68 -17.30 -5.05
N ILE A 16 -1.31 -18.14 -6.02
CA ILE A 16 -0.26 -19.17 -5.85
C ILE A 16 1.05 -18.51 -5.42
N LEU A 17 1.43 -17.40 -6.08
CA LEU A 17 2.66 -16.68 -5.75
C LEU A 17 2.59 -16.02 -4.37
N LEU A 18 1.42 -15.50 -3.95
CA LEU A 18 1.24 -14.99 -2.59
C LEU A 18 1.42 -16.11 -1.55
N PHE A 19 0.70 -17.22 -1.68
CA PHE A 19 0.82 -18.35 -0.74
C PHE A 19 2.24 -18.95 -0.73
N GLY A 20 2.86 -19.06 -1.91
CA GLY A 20 4.27 -19.46 -2.03
C GLY A 20 5.22 -18.50 -1.32
N SER A 21 4.98 -17.18 -1.44
CA SER A 21 5.77 -16.15 -0.76
C SER A 21 5.58 -16.15 0.76
N ILE A 22 4.38 -16.49 1.25
CA ILE A 22 4.10 -16.70 2.68
C ILE A 22 4.94 -17.87 3.20
N GLY A 23 4.88 -19.03 2.53
CA GLY A 23 5.66 -20.20 2.90
C GLY A 23 7.17 -19.99 2.81
N PHE A 24 7.63 -19.22 1.82
CA PHE A 24 9.03 -18.85 1.67
C PHE A 24 9.55 -17.96 2.80
N GLY A 25 8.69 -17.21 3.51
CA GLY A 25 9.08 -16.29 4.58
C GLY A 25 9.90 -16.94 5.70
N SER A 26 9.50 -18.12 6.19
CA SER A 26 10.25 -18.82 7.25
C SER A 26 11.64 -19.25 6.78
N PHE A 27 11.76 -19.75 5.54
CA PHE A 27 13.05 -20.06 4.94
C PHE A 27 13.90 -18.80 4.76
N PHE A 28 13.31 -17.71 4.27
CA PHE A 28 13.99 -16.43 4.09
C PHE A 28 14.64 -15.91 5.38
N ARG A 29 13.94 -16.02 6.51
CA ARG A 29 14.47 -15.64 7.83
C ARG A 29 15.58 -16.56 8.34
N SER A 30 15.62 -17.81 7.91
CA SER A 30 16.71 -18.74 8.25
C SER A 30 18.07 -18.35 7.65
N ILE A 31 18.09 -17.50 6.62
CA ILE A 31 19.30 -17.04 5.95
C ILE A 31 20.04 -16.05 6.87
N LYS A 32 21.18 -16.49 7.41
CA LYS A 32 21.96 -15.74 8.41
C LYS A 32 22.67 -14.52 7.81
N ASN A 33 23.30 -14.68 6.65
CA ASN A 33 24.06 -13.60 6.00
C ASN A 33 23.10 -12.54 5.43
N PRO A 34 23.16 -11.28 5.90
CA PRO A 34 22.27 -10.22 5.42
C PRO A 34 22.39 -9.97 3.92
N LYS A 35 23.59 -10.08 3.33
CA LYS A 35 23.79 -9.80 1.90
C LYS A 35 23.20 -10.91 1.03
N ASP A 36 23.39 -12.17 1.41
CA ASP A 36 22.77 -13.31 0.72
C ASP A 36 21.26 -13.22 0.81
N ARG A 37 20.74 -12.89 2.01
CA ARG A 37 19.32 -12.67 2.22
C ARG A 37 18.79 -11.55 1.32
N GLN A 38 19.50 -10.43 1.20
CA GLN A 38 19.11 -9.32 0.31
C GLN A 38 19.10 -9.75 -1.16
N ASN A 39 20.16 -10.43 -1.62
CA ASN A 39 20.29 -10.92 -2.98
C ASN A 39 19.18 -11.90 -3.34
N ILE A 40 18.91 -12.87 -2.46
CA ILE A 40 17.84 -13.87 -2.63
C ILE A 40 16.48 -13.20 -2.64
N SER A 41 16.23 -12.23 -1.76
CA SER A 41 14.97 -11.46 -1.75
C SER A 41 14.69 -10.84 -3.10
N SER A 42 15.68 -10.17 -3.67
CA SER A 42 15.54 -9.45 -4.94
C SER A 42 15.49 -10.38 -6.15
N LEU A 43 16.23 -11.48 -6.11
CA LEU A 43 16.17 -12.50 -7.16
C LEU A 43 14.78 -13.13 -7.25
N ILE A 44 14.22 -13.54 -6.11
CA ILE A 44 12.88 -14.14 -6.05
C ILE A 44 11.81 -13.13 -6.44
N GLY A 45 11.89 -11.90 -5.94
CA GLY A 45 10.93 -10.87 -6.32
C GLY A 45 11.02 -10.51 -7.80
N PHE A 46 12.21 -10.52 -8.40
CA PHE A 46 12.36 -10.35 -9.85
C PHE A 46 11.76 -11.52 -10.65
N ILE A 47 11.97 -12.76 -10.20
CA ILE A 47 11.33 -13.96 -10.79
C ILE A 47 9.80 -13.85 -10.70
N ILE A 48 9.27 -13.45 -9.56
CA ILE A 48 7.82 -13.22 -9.37
C ILE A 48 7.30 -12.21 -10.39
N VAL A 49 8.00 -11.09 -10.58
CA VAL A 49 7.62 -10.06 -11.57
C VAL A 49 7.65 -10.60 -13.00
N ILE A 50 8.63 -11.43 -13.35
CA ILE A 50 8.70 -12.11 -14.66
C ILE A 50 7.51 -13.05 -14.85
N ILE A 51 7.18 -13.86 -13.85
CA ILE A 51 6.07 -14.81 -13.93
C ILE A 51 4.74 -14.08 -14.16
N VAL A 52 4.47 -13.01 -13.42
CA VAL A 52 3.17 -12.32 -13.52
C VAL A 52 3.07 -11.34 -14.69
N SER A 53 4.21 -10.87 -15.23
CA SER A 53 4.21 -9.83 -16.27
C SER A 53 4.70 -10.30 -17.63
N GLY A 54 5.41 -11.43 -17.71
CA GLY A 54 6.02 -11.91 -18.94
C GLY A 54 6.88 -10.84 -19.62
N ARG A 55 6.56 -10.51 -20.88
CA ARG A 55 7.28 -9.46 -21.64
C ARG A 55 7.09 -8.05 -21.06
N HIS A 56 6.00 -7.82 -20.33
CA HIS A 56 5.69 -6.51 -19.73
C HIS A 56 6.58 -6.19 -18.51
N THR A 57 7.44 -7.12 -18.04
CA THR A 57 8.47 -6.83 -17.03
C THR A 57 9.41 -5.68 -17.44
N VAL A 58 9.50 -5.39 -18.73
CA VAL A 58 10.26 -4.23 -19.24
C VAL A 58 9.79 -2.91 -18.63
N TYR A 59 8.49 -2.72 -18.36
CA TYR A 59 7.96 -1.47 -17.83
C TYR A 59 8.43 -1.17 -16.39
N PRO A 60 8.27 -2.07 -15.40
CA PRO A 60 8.80 -1.82 -14.06
C PRO A 60 10.33 -1.70 -14.05
N LEU A 61 11.03 -2.39 -14.96
CA LEU A 61 12.49 -2.25 -15.11
C LEU A 61 12.88 -0.84 -15.57
N ILE A 62 12.24 -0.34 -16.63
CA ILE A 62 12.46 1.03 -17.11
C ILE A 62 12.14 2.05 -16.00
N CYS A 63 11.03 1.88 -15.29
CA CYS A 63 10.64 2.75 -14.18
C CYS A 63 11.73 2.78 -13.10
N THR A 64 12.26 1.61 -12.72
CA THR A 64 13.31 1.49 -11.70
C THR A 64 14.63 2.08 -12.17
N LEU A 65 15.06 1.78 -13.39
CA LEU A 65 16.34 2.24 -13.96
C LEU A 65 16.37 3.77 -14.11
N ILE A 66 15.31 4.36 -14.66
CA ILE A 66 15.22 5.81 -14.83
C ILE A 66 15.16 6.51 -13.47
N ASN A 67 14.41 5.98 -12.51
CA ASN A 67 14.43 6.53 -11.15
C ASN A 67 15.79 6.40 -10.47
N ALA A 68 16.51 5.30 -10.71
CA ALA A 68 17.87 5.14 -10.21
C ALA A 68 18.83 6.20 -10.81
N LEU A 69 18.71 6.48 -12.11
CA LEU A 69 19.45 7.57 -12.76
C LEU A 69 19.07 8.93 -12.18
N ILE A 70 17.78 9.21 -12.01
CA ILE A 70 17.28 10.45 -11.38
C ILE A 70 17.89 10.63 -9.99
N ILE A 71 17.85 9.59 -9.15
CA ILE A 71 18.35 9.62 -7.77
C ILE A 71 19.87 9.80 -7.71
N LYS A 72 20.61 9.22 -8.65
CA LYS A 72 22.08 9.24 -8.63
C LYS A 72 22.67 10.46 -9.33
N CYS A 73 22.04 10.98 -10.38
CA CYS A 73 22.64 11.99 -11.26
C CYS A 73 22.10 13.40 -11.03
N LEU A 74 20.91 13.59 -10.45
CA LEU A 74 20.33 14.92 -10.24
C LEU A 74 20.62 15.50 -8.86
N ASP A 75 20.47 16.82 -8.73
CA ASP A 75 20.58 17.52 -7.45
C ASP A 75 19.50 17.02 -6.47
N ARG A 76 19.95 16.67 -5.25
CA ARG A 76 19.10 16.19 -4.14
C ARG A 76 18.00 17.18 -3.77
N LYS A 77 18.14 18.48 -4.11
CA LYS A 77 17.09 19.50 -3.97
C LYS A 77 15.84 19.20 -4.79
N ILE A 78 15.99 18.63 -6.00
CA ILE A 78 14.90 18.49 -6.98
C ILE A 78 14.53 17.04 -7.28
N VAL A 79 15.37 16.07 -6.88
CA VAL A 79 15.22 14.64 -7.18
C VAL A 79 13.81 14.09 -6.97
N HIS A 80 13.16 14.40 -5.84
CA HIS A 80 11.81 13.94 -5.50
C HIS A 80 10.74 14.48 -6.47
N LYS A 81 10.87 15.72 -6.95
CA LYS A 81 9.93 16.32 -7.90
C LYS A 81 10.08 15.67 -9.27
N VAL A 82 11.32 15.50 -9.72
CA VAL A 82 11.61 14.89 -11.03
C VAL A 82 11.15 13.42 -11.04
N SER A 83 11.48 12.67 -9.99
CA SER A 83 11.02 11.28 -9.80
C SER A 83 9.49 11.19 -9.77
N PHE A 84 8.81 12.09 -9.04
CA PHE A 84 7.34 12.15 -9.00
C PHE A 84 6.75 12.36 -10.39
N VAL A 85 7.18 13.41 -11.10
CA VAL A 85 6.66 13.74 -12.44
C VAL A 85 6.92 12.62 -13.42
N PHE A 86 8.15 12.09 -13.46
CA PHE A 86 8.50 10.97 -14.33
C PHE A 86 7.64 9.74 -14.03
N SER A 87 7.59 9.29 -12.78
CA SER A 87 6.96 8.01 -12.44
C SER A 87 5.45 8.04 -12.63
N PHE A 88 4.77 9.14 -12.27
CA PHE A 88 3.34 9.28 -12.49
C PHE A 88 2.99 9.43 -13.99
N THR A 89 3.81 10.17 -14.75
CA THR A 89 3.64 10.26 -16.21
C THR A 89 3.85 8.90 -16.87
N PHE A 90 4.89 8.17 -16.45
CA PHE A 90 5.18 6.83 -16.97
C PHE A 90 4.08 5.84 -16.61
N LEU A 91 3.49 5.92 -15.41
CA LEU A 91 2.34 5.11 -15.02
C LEU A 91 1.10 5.39 -15.90
N ILE A 92 0.83 6.66 -16.23
CA ILE A 92 -0.26 7.05 -17.15
C ILE A 92 0.00 6.47 -18.55
N LEU A 93 1.21 6.60 -19.07
CA LEU A 93 1.60 6.07 -20.38
C LEU A 93 1.51 4.55 -20.41
N PHE A 94 2.00 3.88 -19.36
CA PHE A 94 1.89 2.42 -19.20
C PHE A 94 0.43 1.94 -19.26
N ARG A 95 -0.50 2.65 -18.62
CA ARG A 95 -1.94 2.30 -18.69
C ARG A 95 -2.62 2.68 -20.00
N SER A 96 -1.92 3.44 -20.83
CA SER A 96 -2.44 3.94 -22.09
C SER A 96 -1.83 3.21 -23.29
N VAL A 97 -1.02 2.16 -23.07
CA VAL A 97 -0.29 1.42 -24.12
C VAL A 97 -1.22 0.85 -25.19
N GLU A 98 -2.42 0.39 -24.81
CA GLU A 98 -3.41 -0.13 -25.74
C GLU A 98 -3.94 0.94 -26.71
N TYR A 99 -4.06 2.20 -26.26
CA TYR A 99 -4.41 3.32 -27.16
C TYR A 99 -3.32 3.61 -28.20
N PHE A 100 -2.09 3.14 -27.96
CA PHE A 100 -0.98 3.21 -28.91
C PHE A 100 -0.80 1.92 -29.73
N GLY A 101 -1.74 0.96 -29.64
CA GLY A 101 -1.69 -0.30 -30.38
C GLY A 101 -0.70 -1.33 -29.84
N LEU A 102 -0.22 -1.16 -28.60
CA LEU A 102 0.63 -2.14 -27.92
C LEU A 102 -0.23 -3.22 -27.24
N PRO A 103 0.31 -4.42 -26.98
CA PRO A 103 -0.44 -5.50 -26.36
C PRO A 103 -0.89 -5.15 -24.93
N ALA A 104 -2.10 -5.60 -24.58
CA ALA A 104 -2.63 -5.54 -23.22
C ALA A 104 -1.70 -6.26 -22.24
N TYR A 105 -1.61 -5.75 -21.01
CA TYR A 105 -0.79 -6.32 -19.95
C TYR A 105 -1.66 -7.07 -18.92
N PRO A 106 -1.11 -8.09 -18.21
CA PRO A 106 -1.82 -8.76 -17.13
C PRO A 106 -2.20 -7.82 -15.97
N ASN A 107 -3.35 -8.05 -15.35
CA ASN A 107 -3.81 -7.27 -14.19
C ASN A 107 -2.78 -7.16 -13.06
N PRO A 108 -2.07 -8.24 -12.67
CA PRO A 108 -1.01 -8.15 -11.65
C PRO A 108 0.15 -7.23 -12.05
N THR A 109 0.46 -7.07 -13.34
CA THR A 109 1.52 -6.15 -13.80
C THR A 109 1.19 -4.70 -13.45
N ASN A 110 -0.08 -4.31 -13.53
CA ASN A 110 -0.51 -2.98 -13.11
C ASN A 110 -0.28 -2.76 -11.60
N LEU A 111 -0.54 -3.77 -10.76
CA LEU A 111 -0.27 -3.70 -9.32
C LEU A 111 1.23 -3.55 -9.02
N VAL A 112 2.09 -4.31 -9.72
CA VAL A 112 3.55 -4.17 -9.63
C VAL A 112 3.97 -2.75 -10.00
N MET A 113 3.45 -2.21 -11.11
CA MET A 113 3.74 -0.84 -11.55
C MET A 113 3.27 0.22 -10.55
N MET A 114 2.09 0.04 -9.94
CA MET A 114 1.56 0.93 -8.91
C MET A 114 2.48 0.99 -7.69
N ILE A 115 2.92 -0.16 -7.17
CA ILE A 115 3.82 -0.22 -6.02
C ILE A 115 5.21 0.29 -6.38
N MET A 116 5.74 -0.05 -7.56
CA MET A 116 7.05 0.43 -8.02
C MET A 116 7.07 1.96 -8.10
N THR A 117 6.00 2.57 -8.59
CA THR A 117 5.82 4.02 -8.63
C THR A 117 5.94 4.63 -7.23
N LEU A 118 5.21 4.09 -6.24
CA LEU A 118 5.26 4.59 -4.86
C LEU A 118 6.63 4.40 -4.21
N LYS A 119 7.27 3.24 -4.42
CA LYS A 119 8.62 2.94 -3.94
C LYS A 119 9.66 3.91 -4.48
N MET A 120 9.71 4.08 -5.80
CA MET A 120 10.72 4.93 -6.43
C MET A 120 10.58 6.40 -6.02
N VAL A 121 9.35 6.90 -6.03
CA VAL A 121 9.06 8.28 -5.62
C VAL A 121 9.29 8.47 -4.12
N GLY A 122 8.84 7.53 -3.29
CA GLY A 122 9.05 7.56 -1.84
C GLY A 122 10.54 7.60 -1.48
N LEU A 123 11.35 6.77 -2.14
CA LEU A 123 12.81 6.77 -1.99
C LEU A 123 13.43 8.11 -2.41
N ALA A 124 12.99 8.70 -3.52
CA ALA A 124 13.46 10.02 -3.93
C ALA A 124 13.12 11.12 -2.90
N PHE A 125 11.95 11.02 -2.24
CA PHE A 125 11.60 11.88 -1.12
C PHE A 125 12.50 11.65 0.10
N GLU A 126 12.79 10.39 0.47
CA GLU A 126 13.71 10.09 1.58
C GLU A 126 15.12 10.65 1.30
N VAL A 127 15.62 10.57 0.06
CA VAL A 127 16.90 11.20 -0.35
C VAL A 127 16.85 12.72 -0.22
N ASN A 128 15.73 13.35 -0.60
CA ASN A 128 15.54 14.80 -0.40
C ASN A 128 15.50 15.19 1.08
N ASP A 129 14.88 14.36 1.93
CA ASP A 129 14.78 14.62 3.35
C ASP A 129 16.14 14.55 4.04
N VAL A 130 17.01 13.61 3.65
CA VAL A 130 18.42 13.58 4.08
C VAL A 130 19.11 14.90 3.74
N TYR A 131 18.95 15.39 2.52
CA TYR A 131 19.53 16.66 2.08
C TYR A 131 19.02 17.86 2.91
N LYS A 132 17.71 17.95 3.14
CA LYS A 132 17.12 19.02 3.97
C LYS A 132 17.62 18.96 5.41
N HIS A 133 17.70 17.77 5.99
CA HIS A 133 18.19 17.59 7.35
C HIS A 133 19.66 18.01 7.48
N GLN A 134 20.52 17.62 6.52
CA GLN A 134 21.93 18.04 6.49
C GLN A 134 22.11 19.56 6.40
N ASN A 135 21.21 20.26 5.70
CA ASN A 135 21.23 21.72 5.66
C ASN A 135 20.66 22.35 6.93
N ASN A 136 19.54 21.86 7.46
CA ASN A 136 18.91 22.42 8.66
C ASN A 136 19.76 22.23 9.92
N LEU A 137 20.58 21.17 10.00
CA LEU A 137 21.56 20.98 11.06
C LEU A 137 22.61 22.10 11.14
N LYS A 138 22.81 22.87 10.06
CA LYS A 138 23.66 24.07 10.09
C LYS A 138 23.00 25.24 10.84
N ASP A 139 21.68 25.21 11.02
CA ASP A 139 20.89 26.35 11.52
C ASP A 139 20.25 26.15 12.91
N ASN A 140 19.92 24.93 13.38
CA ASN A 140 19.63 24.61 14.80
C ASN A 140 19.22 23.13 15.06
N LYS A 141 19.36 22.70 16.33
CA LYS A 141 19.40 21.31 16.86
C LYS A 141 18.21 20.35 16.57
N SER A 142 18.62 19.13 16.17
CA SER A 142 18.18 17.78 16.58
C SER A 142 16.68 17.48 16.75
N GLN A 143 16.01 17.19 15.64
CA GLN A 143 14.94 16.20 15.64
C GLN A 143 15.58 14.82 15.46
N GLU A 144 15.30 13.88 16.37
CA GLU A 144 15.66 12.47 16.16
C GLU A 144 14.95 11.99 14.88
N THR A 145 15.70 11.77 13.80
CA THR A 145 15.16 11.31 12.52
C THR A 145 15.91 10.06 12.06
N ARG A 146 15.15 9.09 11.54
CA ARG A 146 15.72 7.87 10.94
C ARG A 146 16.05 8.13 9.50
N LEU A 147 17.23 8.71 9.27
CA LEU A 147 17.73 8.99 7.94
C LEU A 147 18.26 7.71 7.27
N ILE A 148 18.18 7.70 5.94
CA ILE A 148 18.74 6.65 5.10
C ILE A 148 20.17 7.01 4.69
N GLU A 149 20.98 6.00 4.41
CA GLU A 149 22.17 6.20 3.59
C GLU A 149 21.77 6.37 2.11
N ILE A 150 22.55 7.17 1.37
CA ILE A 150 22.24 7.43 -0.04
C ILE A 150 22.42 6.12 -0.83
N PRO A 151 21.36 5.59 -1.47
CA PRO A 151 21.41 4.26 -2.07
C PRO A 151 22.31 4.22 -3.32
N SER A 152 22.94 3.08 -3.55
CA SER A 152 23.57 2.75 -4.84
C SER A 152 22.51 2.28 -5.85
N PHE A 153 22.89 2.16 -7.14
CA PHE A 153 21.99 1.58 -8.16
C PHE A 153 21.49 0.18 -7.77
N ILE A 154 22.38 -0.63 -7.19
CA ILE A 154 22.08 -1.99 -6.78
C ILE A 154 21.11 -1.98 -5.59
N ASP A 155 21.23 -1.03 -4.66
CA ASP A 155 20.30 -0.93 -3.53
C ASP A 155 18.89 -0.50 -3.97
N ILE A 156 18.78 0.40 -4.96
CA ILE A 156 17.50 0.79 -5.56
C ILE A 156 16.84 -0.42 -6.22
N PHE A 157 17.61 -1.21 -6.97
CA PHE A 157 17.12 -2.46 -7.54
C PHE A 157 16.69 -3.44 -6.45
N HIS A 158 17.50 -3.61 -5.40
CA HIS A 158 17.18 -4.52 -4.31
C HIS A 158 15.89 -4.16 -3.58
N TYR A 159 15.67 -2.86 -3.35
CA TYR A 159 14.45 -2.34 -2.75
C TYR A 159 13.24 -2.50 -3.68
N GLY A 160 13.37 -2.13 -4.96
CA GLY A 160 12.29 -2.26 -5.94
C GLY A 160 11.80 -3.70 -6.09
N TYR A 161 12.75 -4.63 -6.22
CA TYR A 161 12.47 -6.04 -6.54
C TYR A 161 12.52 -7.00 -5.36
N SER A 162 12.58 -6.50 -4.12
CA SER A 162 12.39 -7.35 -2.94
C SER A 162 11.05 -8.09 -3.02
N TYR A 163 11.04 -9.43 -2.91
CA TYR A 163 9.79 -10.22 -2.99
C TYR A 163 8.73 -9.77 -1.98
N LEU A 164 9.18 -9.21 -0.85
CA LEU A 164 8.32 -8.59 0.16
C LEU A 164 7.58 -7.41 -0.45
N GLY A 165 6.27 -7.57 -0.71
CA GLY A 165 5.40 -6.50 -1.22
C GLY A 165 5.60 -6.12 -2.69
N VAL A 166 6.28 -6.92 -3.51
CA VAL A 166 6.48 -6.59 -4.95
C VAL A 166 5.18 -6.66 -5.78
N LEU A 167 4.25 -7.54 -5.40
CA LEU A 167 3.02 -7.78 -6.17
C LEU A 167 1.94 -6.72 -5.91
N ALA A 168 1.48 -6.58 -4.66
CA ALA A 168 0.37 -5.69 -4.30
C ALA A 168 0.64 -4.83 -3.06
N GLY A 169 1.89 -4.78 -2.57
CA GLY A 169 2.25 -4.07 -1.35
C GLY A 169 1.98 -4.90 -0.09
N PRO A 170 1.74 -4.27 1.07
CA PRO A 170 1.67 -2.83 1.32
C PRO A 170 2.95 -2.07 0.94
N TYR A 171 2.81 -0.75 0.77
CA TYR A 171 3.98 0.14 0.65
C TYR A 171 4.72 0.21 1.99
N TYR A 172 6.05 0.20 1.92
CA TYR A 172 6.95 0.48 3.05
C TYR A 172 8.12 1.33 2.56
N THR A 173 8.67 2.15 3.44
CA THR A 173 9.77 3.08 3.14
C THR A 173 11.08 2.33 2.88
N TYR A 174 12.02 2.97 2.19
CA TYR A 174 13.36 2.45 2.01
C TYR A 174 14.07 2.31 3.37
N ARG A 175 13.83 3.23 4.32
CA ARG A 175 14.36 3.08 5.69
C ARG A 175 13.89 1.79 6.36
N THR A 176 12.59 1.48 6.29
CA THR A 176 12.03 0.24 6.86
C THR A 176 12.58 -0.99 6.15
N TYR A 177 12.80 -0.92 4.84
CA TYR A 177 13.49 -1.97 4.09
C TYR A 177 14.91 -2.24 4.60
N CYS A 178 15.71 -1.18 4.81
CA CYS A 178 17.07 -1.32 5.34
C CYS A 178 17.09 -1.97 6.73
N ASP A 179 16.10 -1.65 7.58
CA ASP A 179 16.02 -2.20 8.94
C ASP A 179 15.95 -3.73 8.98
N LEU A 180 15.33 -4.34 7.98
CA LEU A 180 15.28 -5.81 7.86
C LEU A 180 16.68 -6.46 7.88
N PHE A 181 17.69 -5.72 7.41
CA PHE A 181 19.07 -6.20 7.29
C PHE A 181 19.97 -5.64 8.39
N THR A 182 19.72 -4.43 8.86
CA THR A 182 20.57 -3.76 9.87
C THR A 182 20.11 -3.98 11.31
N ALA A 183 18.81 -4.20 11.53
CA ALA A 183 18.21 -4.33 12.85
C ALA A 183 17.21 -5.51 12.86
N PRO A 184 17.69 -6.76 12.99
CA PRO A 184 16.88 -7.97 12.77
C PRO A 184 15.93 -8.28 13.94
N PHE A 185 15.09 -7.31 14.31
CA PHE A 185 14.07 -7.40 15.35
C PHE A 185 13.10 -8.59 15.15
N TRP A 186 12.91 -9.00 13.91
CA TRP A 186 12.13 -10.19 13.56
C TRP A 186 12.62 -11.48 14.21
N LYS A 187 13.90 -11.55 14.64
CA LYS A 187 14.43 -12.70 15.39
C LYS A 187 13.70 -12.90 16.73
N TYR A 188 13.22 -11.81 17.31
CA TYR A 188 12.58 -11.79 18.62
C TYR A 188 11.05 -11.63 18.54
N ALA A 189 10.54 -11.31 17.34
CA ALA A 189 9.11 -11.18 17.10
C ALA A 189 8.47 -12.52 16.72
N ASN A 190 7.28 -12.81 17.29
CA ASN A 190 6.51 -13.99 16.92
C ASN A 190 5.72 -13.76 15.63
N CYS A 191 6.42 -13.89 14.50
CA CYS A 191 5.89 -13.60 13.18
C CYS A 191 4.73 -14.54 12.80
N GLU A 192 4.84 -15.83 13.10
CA GLU A 192 3.84 -16.87 12.80
C GLU A 192 2.51 -16.58 13.52
N SER A 193 2.57 -16.22 14.80
CA SER A 193 1.38 -15.88 15.58
C SER A 193 0.67 -14.66 15.00
N VAL A 194 1.42 -13.61 14.67
CA VAL A 194 0.85 -12.39 14.06
C VAL A 194 0.27 -12.70 12.67
N ALA A 195 0.96 -13.50 11.85
CA ALA A 195 0.46 -13.95 10.55
C ALA A 195 -0.87 -14.72 10.68
N LEU A 196 -0.97 -15.64 11.64
CA LEU A 196 -2.21 -16.38 11.92
C LEU A 196 -3.35 -15.46 12.37
N GLU A 197 -3.06 -14.45 13.19
CA GLU A 197 -4.05 -13.45 13.59
C GLU A 197 -4.58 -12.68 12.37
N ARG A 198 -3.69 -12.25 11.46
CA ARG A 198 -4.11 -11.58 10.20
C ARG A 198 -4.88 -12.53 9.28
N PHE A 199 -4.58 -13.83 9.29
CA PHE A 199 -5.24 -14.84 8.46
C PHE A 199 -6.65 -15.22 8.95
N LYS A 200 -6.91 -15.11 10.26
CA LYS A 200 -8.11 -15.61 10.95
C LYS A 200 -9.44 -15.36 10.23
N TYR A 201 -9.63 -14.16 9.67
CA TYR A 201 -10.88 -13.76 9.02
C TYR A 201 -10.91 -13.94 7.50
N LEU A 202 -9.80 -14.36 6.88
CA LEU A 202 -9.74 -14.58 5.43
C LEU A 202 -10.73 -15.64 4.92
N PRO A 203 -10.93 -16.79 5.61
CA PRO A 203 -11.93 -17.76 5.16
C PRO A 203 -13.35 -17.18 5.12
N LEU A 204 -13.71 -16.33 6.10
CA LEU A 204 -15.01 -15.67 6.13
C LEU A 204 -15.19 -14.74 4.92
N TYR A 205 -14.19 -13.91 4.61
CA TYR A 205 -14.22 -13.05 3.43
C TYR A 205 -14.30 -13.86 2.13
N GLY A 206 -13.61 -15.01 2.08
CA GLY A 206 -13.67 -15.94 0.94
C GLY A 206 -15.07 -16.52 0.73
N VAL A 207 -15.74 -16.95 1.81
CA VAL A 207 -17.12 -17.46 1.71
C VAL A 207 -18.07 -16.37 1.24
N ILE A 208 -17.99 -15.17 1.81
CA ILE A 208 -18.84 -14.03 1.39
C ILE A 208 -18.57 -13.69 -0.07
N PHE A 209 -17.30 -13.65 -0.49
CA PHE A 209 -16.91 -13.43 -1.89
C PHE A 209 -17.54 -14.47 -2.81
N LEU A 210 -17.43 -15.77 -2.51
CA LEU A 210 -17.97 -16.83 -3.36
C LEU A 210 -19.50 -16.79 -3.44
N VAL A 211 -20.19 -16.55 -2.31
CA VAL A 211 -21.65 -16.42 -2.27
C VAL A 211 -22.10 -15.22 -3.11
N LEU A 212 -21.49 -14.05 -2.92
CA LEU A 212 -21.84 -12.86 -3.69
C LEU A 212 -21.48 -13.01 -5.16
N SER A 213 -20.36 -13.64 -5.50
CA SER A 213 -19.97 -13.87 -6.90
C SER A 213 -20.90 -14.84 -7.62
N TYR A 214 -21.51 -15.79 -6.89
CA TYR A 214 -22.50 -16.70 -7.46
C TYR A 214 -23.82 -15.99 -7.81
N TYR A 215 -24.30 -15.10 -6.94
CA TYR A 215 -25.58 -14.41 -7.13
C TYR A 215 -25.49 -13.09 -7.88
N TYR A 216 -24.34 -12.41 -7.81
CA TYR A 216 -24.12 -11.06 -8.34
C TYR A 216 -22.80 -10.98 -9.12
N PRO A 217 -22.62 -11.86 -10.12
CA PRO A 217 -21.35 -12.00 -10.83
C PRO A 217 -20.93 -10.67 -11.45
N PHE A 218 -19.66 -10.30 -11.26
CA PHE A 218 -19.15 -9.03 -11.79
C PHE A 218 -19.22 -8.95 -13.32
N SER A 219 -19.19 -10.08 -14.02
CA SER A 219 -19.34 -10.16 -15.47
C SER A 219 -20.66 -9.58 -16.00
N GLU A 220 -21.74 -9.61 -15.21
CA GLU A 220 -23.01 -8.96 -15.59
C GLU A 220 -22.94 -7.43 -15.54
N VAL A 221 -22.03 -6.87 -14.74
CA VAL A 221 -21.76 -5.42 -14.69
C VAL A 221 -20.82 -5.01 -15.82
N GLU A 222 -19.89 -5.88 -16.20
CA GLU A 222 -18.95 -5.65 -17.31
C GLU A 222 -19.62 -5.72 -18.69
N ASP A 223 -20.70 -6.50 -18.82
CA ASP A 223 -21.52 -6.53 -20.03
C ASP A 223 -22.36 -5.26 -20.15
N ILE A 224 -21.77 -4.24 -20.79
CA ILE A 224 -22.35 -2.91 -20.95
C ILE A 224 -23.69 -2.95 -21.70
N GLU A 225 -23.84 -3.84 -22.70
CA GLU A 225 -25.07 -3.95 -23.48
C GLU A 225 -26.20 -4.49 -22.61
N TYR A 226 -25.95 -5.63 -21.96
CA TYR A 226 -26.91 -6.24 -21.04
C TYR A 226 -27.29 -5.29 -19.90
N PHE A 227 -26.31 -4.63 -19.28
CA PHE A 227 -26.54 -3.80 -18.11
C PHE A 227 -27.33 -2.52 -18.47
N ASN A 228 -27.09 -1.93 -19.64
CA ASN A 228 -27.78 -0.71 -20.09
C ASN A 228 -29.26 -0.94 -20.43
N GLU A 229 -29.64 -2.15 -20.83
CA GLU A 229 -31.05 -2.50 -21.05
C GLU A 229 -31.86 -2.61 -19.76
N ARG A 230 -31.20 -2.68 -18.60
CA ARG A 230 -31.87 -2.79 -17.30
C ARG A 230 -32.34 -1.44 -16.75
N SER A 231 -33.39 -1.49 -15.95
CA SER A 231 -33.91 -0.31 -15.27
C SER A 231 -32.85 0.34 -14.37
N LEU A 232 -32.96 1.64 -14.14
CA LEU A 232 -32.05 2.37 -13.25
C LEU A 232 -31.98 1.71 -11.86
N TRP A 233 -33.14 1.31 -11.32
CA TRP A 233 -33.22 0.67 -9.99
C TRP A 233 -32.52 -0.67 -9.93
N TYR A 234 -32.64 -1.48 -11.00
CA TYR A 234 -31.90 -2.74 -11.08
C TYR A 234 -30.40 -2.48 -11.08
N ARG A 235 -29.93 -1.54 -11.90
CA ARG A 235 -28.50 -1.21 -11.99
C ARG A 235 -27.94 -0.71 -10.66
N LEU A 236 -28.65 0.19 -9.97
CA LEU A 236 -28.24 0.70 -8.66
C LEU A 236 -28.22 -0.41 -7.61
N TRP A 237 -29.26 -1.23 -7.56
CA TRP A 237 -29.35 -2.30 -6.57
C TRP A 237 -28.33 -3.40 -6.82
N PHE A 238 -28.14 -3.85 -8.06
CA PHE A 238 -27.21 -4.92 -8.43
C PHE A 238 -25.74 -4.49 -8.23
N SER A 239 -25.43 -3.21 -8.47
CA SER A 239 -24.08 -2.67 -8.23
C SER A 239 -23.64 -2.80 -6.76
N PHE A 240 -24.57 -2.74 -5.80
CA PHE A 240 -24.25 -2.78 -4.37
C PHE A 240 -23.64 -4.12 -3.91
N PRO A 241 -24.32 -5.28 -4.06
CA PRO A 241 -23.72 -6.57 -3.71
C PRO A 241 -22.55 -6.93 -4.62
N SER A 242 -22.55 -6.52 -5.90
CA SER A 242 -21.39 -6.72 -6.78
C SER A 242 -20.16 -5.96 -6.27
N PHE A 243 -20.32 -4.76 -5.73
CA PHE A 243 -19.22 -4.02 -5.11
C PHE A 243 -18.80 -4.63 -3.77
N ALA A 244 -19.74 -5.14 -2.97
CA ALA A 244 -19.41 -5.87 -1.74
C ALA A 244 -18.53 -7.11 -2.04
N GLN A 245 -18.80 -7.82 -3.14
CA GLN A 245 -17.94 -8.90 -3.65
C GLN A 245 -16.52 -8.40 -3.92
N PHE A 246 -16.38 -7.26 -4.61
CA PHE A 246 -15.09 -6.68 -4.96
C PHE A 246 -14.30 -6.29 -3.71
N ARG A 247 -14.97 -5.72 -2.71
CA ARG A 247 -14.34 -5.40 -1.41
C ARG A 247 -13.80 -6.63 -0.69
N MET A 248 -14.51 -7.76 -0.71
CA MET A 248 -13.99 -9.00 -0.11
C MET A 248 -12.70 -9.45 -0.80
N ARG A 249 -12.64 -9.39 -2.13
CA ARG A 249 -11.42 -9.68 -2.91
C ARG A 249 -10.26 -8.76 -2.49
N MET A 250 -10.52 -7.46 -2.30
CA MET A 250 -9.50 -6.51 -1.85
C MET A 250 -9.02 -6.81 -0.43
N TYR A 251 -9.92 -7.13 0.50
CA TYR A 251 -9.56 -7.53 1.87
C TYR A 251 -8.66 -8.76 1.89
N ILE A 252 -9.01 -9.79 1.11
CA ILE A 252 -8.20 -10.99 0.99
C ILE A 252 -6.82 -10.66 0.42
N GLY A 253 -6.76 -9.94 -0.70
CA GLY A 253 -5.50 -9.59 -1.35
C GLY A 253 -4.56 -8.77 -0.45
N MET A 254 -5.07 -7.71 0.17
CA MET A 254 -4.28 -6.85 1.05
C MET A 254 -3.80 -7.59 2.31
N ARG A 255 -4.64 -8.42 2.94
CA ARG A 255 -4.26 -9.21 4.11
C ARG A 255 -3.24 -10.30 3.79
N LEU A 256 -3.40 -11.01 2.67
CA LEU A 256 -2.39 -11.99 2.23
C LEU A 256 -1.05 -11.31 1.96
N ALA A 257 -1.07 -10.12 1.35
CA ALA A 257 0.14 -9.37 1.07
C ALA A 257 0.83 -8.85 2.35
N GLU A 258 0.08 -8.42 3.37
CA GLU A 258 0.62 -8.16 4.71
C GLU A 258 1.28 -9.40 5.32
N ILE A 259 0.62 -10.57 5.23
CA ILE A 259 1.14 -11.82 5.78
C ILE A 259 2.46 -12.22 5.12
N VAL A 260 2.62 -12.02 3.80
CA VAL A 260 3.91 -12.22 3.11
C VAL A 260 5.02 -11.40 3.78
N ILE A 261 4.73 -10.13 4.07
CA ILE A 261 5.69 -9.20 4.68
C ILE A 261 6.01 -9.59 6.13
N ILE A 262 4.99 -9.94 6.92
CA ILE A 262 5.12 -10.40 8.32
C ILE A 262 5.96 -11.68 8.38
N MET A 263 5.65 -12.66 7.52
CA MET A 263 6.42 -13.89 7.45
C MET A 263 7.86 -13.65 6.99
N GLY A 264 8.11 -12.61 6.19
CA GLY A 264 9.46 -12.14 5.88
C GLY A 264 10.19 -11.44 7.03
N GLY A 265 9.50 -11.10 8.12
CA GLY A 265 10.06 -10.38 9.27
C GLY A 265 10.18 -8.86 9.07
N LEU A 266 9.73 -8.32 7.95
CA LEU A 266 9.79 -6.88 7.70
C LEU A 266 8.72 -6.15 8.50
N GLY A 267 9.08 -5.01 9.10
CA GLY A 267 8.15 -4.19 9.88
C GLY A 267 7.99 -4.59 11.34
N ALA A 268 8.77 -5.56 11.83
CA ALA A 268 8.85 -5.88 13.25
C ALA A 268 9.55 -4.75 14.01
N TYR A 269 8.84 -4.10 14.92
CA TYR A 269 9.41 -3.05 15.79
C TYR A 269 8.93 -3.20 17.24
N PRO A 270 9.76 -2.82 18.23
CA PRO A 270 9.37 -2.82 19.63
C PRO A 270 8.17 -1.92 19.92
N GLU A 271 7.30 -2.29 20.85
CA GLU A 271 6.11 -1.50 21.19
C GLU A 271 6.45 -0.11 21.77
N PHE A 272 7.55 0.02 22.51
CA PHE A 272 7.94 1.28 23.15
C PHE A 272 8.21 2.42 22.14
N CYS A 273 8.54 2.10 20.88
CA CYS A 273 8.78 3.10 19.84
C CYS A 273 7.49 3.57 19.13
N LYS A 274 6.32 3.12 19.63
CA LYS A 274 4.99 3.42 19.10
C LYS A 274 4.94 3.31 17.57
N PRO A 275 5.18 2.11 17.01
CA PRO A 275 5.15 1.92 15.57
C PRO A 275 3.81 2.38 14.99
N ALA A 276 3.88 3.19 13.94
CA ALA A 276 2.75 3.54 13.10
C ALA A 276 3.04 3.04 11.67
N THR A 277 2.05 3.08 10.80
CA THR A 277 2.25 2.77 9.38
C THR A 277 3.43 3.57 8.82
N LEU A 278 4.35 2.90 8.11
CA LEU A 278 5.64 3.41 7.61
C LEU A 278 6.81 3.46 8.62
N GLY A 279 6.62 2.98 9.85
CA GLY A 279 7.72 2.73 10.80
C GLY A 279 7.54 3.31 12.21
N PRO A 280 8.59 3.24 13.04
CA PRO A 280 8.60 3.75 14.41
C PRO A 280 8.50 5.27 14.47
N THR A 281 7.80 5.81 15.48
CA THR A 281 7.52 7.25 15.58
C THR A 281 8.22 7.94 16.75
N THR A 282 8.55 7.21 17.82
CA THR A 282 9.17 7.75 19.04
C THR A 282 10.34 6.90 19.52
N ASN A 283 11.21 7.43 20.39
CA ASN A 283 12.31 6.68 21.03
C ASN A 283 13.29 6.05 20.02
N LEU A 284 13.66 6.81 18.99
CA LEU A 284 14.41 6.29 17.83
C LEU A 284 15.89 6.03 18.16
N ARG A 285 16.45 6.79 19.09
CA ARG A 285 17.78 6.52 19.62
C ARG A 285 17.85 5.20 20.39
N GLN A 286 16.91 4.99 21.31
CA GLN A 286 16.82 3.73 22.08
C GLN A 286 16.62 2.53 21.15
N LEU A 287 15.84 2.69 20.08
CA LEU A 287 15.68 1.66 19.05
C LEU A 287 17.01 1.27 18.39
N THR A 288 17.88 2.25 18.12
CA THR A 288 19.20 2.03 17.50
C THR A 288 20.19 1.39 18.48
N GLU A 289 20.08 1.74 19.77
CA GLU A 289 20.87 1.10 20.82
C GLU A 289 20.44 -0.36 21.01
N LEU A 290 19.12 -0.63 21.00
CA LEU A 290 18.55 -1.97 21.12
C LEU A 290 18.95 -2.90 19.96
N SER A 291 19.10 -2.40 18.74
CA SER A 291 19.47 -3.25 17.59
C SER A 291 20.85 -3.92 17.74
N ASN A 292 21.70 -3.42 18.64
CA ASN A 292 23.03 -3.97 18.93
C ASN A 292 23.06 -4.83 20.21
N ASP A 293 21.96 -4.90 20.97
CA ASP A 293 21.89 -5.59 22.26
C ASP A 293 20.86 -6.72 22.20
N GLU A 294 21.33 -7.92 21.83
CA GLU A 294 20.47 -9.09 21.65
C GLU A 294 19.72 -9.49 22.95
N GLU A 295 20.35 -9.30 24.12
CA GLU A 295 19.75 -9.67 25.40
C GLU A 295 18.56 -8.77 25.70
N LYS A 296 18.71 -7.44 25.57
CA LYS A 296 17.59 -6.51 25.74
C LYS A 296 16.54 -6.69 24.66
N ALA A 297 16.95 -6.86 23.40
CA ALA A 297 16.03 -7.05 22.29
C ALA A 297 15.13 -8.29 22.50
N SER A 298 15.63 -9.37 23.10
CA SER A 298 14.84 -10.57 23.38
C SER A 298 13.74 -10.40 24.42
N LYS A 299 13.82 -9.38 25.28
CA LYS A 299 12.86 -9.12 26.38
C LYS A 299 11.73 -8.18 25.97
N GLU A 300 11.86 -7.51 24.83
CA GLU A 300 10.89 -6.54 24.33
C GLU A 300 9.71 -7.23 23.62
N LYS A 301 8.57 -6.53 23.58
CA LYS A 301 7.41 -6.93 22.78
C LYS A 301 7.45 -6.25 21.43
N TYR A 302 7.14 -6.99 20.37
CA TYR A 302 7.19 -6.52 19.00
C TYR A 302 5.81 -6.59 18.35
N ASN A 303 5.53 -5.61 17.49
CA ASN A 303 4.36 -5.61 16.62
C ASN A 303 4.75 -5.29 15.16
N PHE A 304 3.77 -5.44 14.26
CA PHE A 304 3.93 -5.27 12.81
C PHE A 304 3.08 -4.13 12.24
N VAL A 305 2.61 -3.21 13.09
CA VAL A 305 1.72 -2.10 12.68
C VAL A 305 2.33 -1.26 11.56
N ALA A 306 3.65 -1.19 11.49
CA ALA A 306 4.38 -0.48 10.44
C ALA A 306 4.06 -0.91 9.01
N ILE A 307 3.62 -2.16 8.83
CA ILE A 307 3.30 -2.75 7.52
C ILE A 307 1.81 -3.07 7.38
N TYR A 308 0.95 -2.69 8.33
CA TYR A 308 -0.49 -2.89 8.16
C TYR A 308 -1.03 -1.97 7.05
N SER A 309 -1.89 -2.54 6.23
CA SER A 309 -2.50 -1.94 5.06
C SER A 309 -4.02 -1.86 5.18
N ILE A 310 -4.67 -2.77 5.91
CA ILE A 310 -6.13 -2.83 5.96
C ILE A 310 -6.66 -3.33 7.30
N GLU A 311 -7.67 -2.67 7.86
CA GLU A 311 -8.52 -3.19 8.95
C GLU A 311 -9.98 -3.28 8.49
N PRO A 312 -10.45 -4.44 7.98
CA PRO A 312 -11.79 -4.55 7.40
C PRO A 312 -12.92 -4.19 8.37
N TYR A 313 -12.82 -4.59 9.65
CA TYR A 313 -13.82 -4.25 10.65
C TYR A 313 -14.02 -2.73 10.79
N HIS A 314 -12.92 -2.00 11.01
CA HIS A 314 -13.00 -0.53 11.10
C HIS A 314 -13.37 0.12 9.75
N THR A 315 -12.96 -0.47 8.63
CA THR A 315 -13.35 0.05 7.32
C THR A 315 -14.88 0.01 7.13
N GLU A 316 -15.54 -1.06 7.59
CA GLU A 316 -16.98 -1.24 7.39
C GLU A 316 -17.84 -0.57 8.48
N PHE A 317 -17.36 -0.54 9.72
CA PHE A 317 -18.20 -0.20 10.88
C PHE A 317 -17.90 1.15 11.52
N GLU A 318 -16.85 1.87 11.10
CA GLU A 318 -16.65 3.25 11.52
C GLU A 318 -17.80 4.13 11.01
N THR A 319 -18.25 5.08 11.83
CA THR A 319 -19.47 5.87 11.58
C THR A 319 -19.27 7.04 10.61
N THR A 320 -18.05 7.22 10.13
CA THR A 320 -17.68 8.40 9.34
C THR A 320 -16.68 8.07 8.24
N VAL A 321 -16.81 8.77 7.11
CA VAL A 321 -15.92 8.64 5.95
C VAL A 321 -14.46 8.79 6.40
N ARG A 322 -14.18 9.87 7.14
CA ARG A 322 -12.83 10.19 7.61
C ARG A 322 -12.23 9.09 8.50
N ALA A 323 -13.03 8.45 9.35
CA ALA A 323 -12.53 7.38 10.23
C ALA A 323 -12.30 6.09 9.44
N SER A 324 -13.28 5.65 8.64
CA SER A 324 -13.17 4.45 7.82
C SER A 324 -11.95 4.51 6.88
N MET A 325 -11.74 5.65 6.22
CA MET A 325 -10.60 5.86 5.32
C MET A 325 -9.23 5.64 5.97
N LYS A 326 -9.09 5.86 7.29
CA LYS A 326 -7.80 5.65 7.98
C LYS A 326 -7.41 4.17 8.06
N TYR A 327 -8.38 3.28 7.88
CA TYR A 327 -8.21 1.84 7.96
C TYR A 327 -8.21 1.17 6.59
N TRP A 328 -8.49 1.91 5.52
CA TRP A 328 -8.41 1.45 4.13
C TRP A 328 -7.09 1.85 3.47
N ASN A 329 -6.35 0.85 2.98
CA ASN A 329 -5.07 1.04 2.29
C ASN A 329 -4.12 1.99 3.04
N MET A 330 -3.94 1.71 4.33
CA MET A 330 -3.25 2.55 5.31
C MET A 330 -1.87 2.99 4.84
N SER A 331 -1.10 2.07 4.24
CA SER A 331 0.25 2.36 3.73
C SER A 331 0.27 3.45 2.65
N VAL A 332 -0.69 3.41 1.72
CA VAL A 332 -0.84 4.40 0.65
C VAL A 332 -1.42 5.71 1.21
N GLN A 333 -2.35 5.65 2.16
CA GLN A 333 -2.85 6.85 2.86
C GLN A 333 -1.72 7.60 3.57
N CYS A 334 -0.83 6.86 4.27
CA CYS A 334 0.35 7.44 4.91
C CYS A 334 1.37 7.95 3.89
N TRP A 335 1.56 7.26 2.75
CA TRP A 335 2.38 7.75 1.65
C TRP A 335 1.87 9.09 1.11
N LEU A 336 0.58 9.17 0.78
CA LEU A 336 -0.09 10.38 0.29
C LEU A 336 0.01 11.51 1.32
N THR A 337 -0.20 11.19 2.60
CA THR A 337 -0.10 12.17 3.68
C THR A 337 1.33 12.73 3.77
N SER A 338 2.34 11.86 3.78
CA SER A 338 3.75 12.21 4.05
C SER A 338 4.42 12.93 2.89
N TYR A 339 4.11 12.53 1.66
CA TYR A 339 4.80 13.02 0.47
C TYR A 339 3.99 14.04 -0.34
N ILE A 340 2.66 14.06 -0.21
CA ILE A 340 1.79 14.97 -0.97
C ILE A 340 1.11 15.97 -0.04
N TYR A 341 0.26 15.52 0.88
CA TYR A 341 -0.59 16.40 1.69
C TYR A 341 0.21 17.38 2.56
N LEU A 342 1.13 16.87 3.38
CA LEU A 342 1.93 17.69 4.31
C LEU A 342 2.90 18.64 3.59
N ARG A 343 3.25 18.32 2.34
CA ARG A 343 4.20 19.07 1.51
C ARG A 343 3.52 20.05 0.56
N SER A 344 2.19 20.05 0.51
CA SER A 344 1.38 20.92 -0.35
C SER A 344 0.86 22.16 0.39
N SER A 345 0.53 23.20 -0.38
CA SER A 345 -0.09 24.42 0.15
C SER A 345 -1.36 24.10 0.96
N LYS A 346 -1.55 24.81 2.09
CA LYS A 346 -2.71 24.62 2.98
C LYS A 346 -4.05 24.78 2.26
N ALA A 347 -4.13 25.67 1.28
CA ALA A 347 -5.37 25.96 0.56
C ALA A 347 -5.85 24.80 -0.31
N TYR A 348 -4.93 24.04 -0.92
CA TYR A 348 -5.28 23.06 -1.96
C TYR A 348 -4.86 21.62 -1.63
N ARG A 349 -4.19 21.38 -0.49
CA ARG A 349 -3.61 20.07 -0.15
C ARG A 349 -4.60 18.91 -0.18
N THR A 350 -5.83 19.10 0.28
CA THR A 350 -6.83 18.02 0.31
C THR A 350 -7.21 17.62 -1.11
N LEU A 351 -7.67 18.58 -1.92
CA LEU A 351 -8.04 18.34 -3.32
C LEU A 351 -6.86 17.77 -4.12
N PHE A 352 -5.68 18.38 -3.99
CA PHE A 352 -4.49 17.92 -4.69
C PHE A 352 -4.12 16.48 -4.31
N THR A 353 -4.22 16.12 -3.03
CA THR A 353 -3.94 14.74 -2.58
C THR A 353 -4.91 13.73 -3.21
N PHE A 354 -6.20 14.05 -3.27
CA PHE A 354 -7.19 13.18 -3.91
C PHE A 354 -7.05 13.10 -5.44
N VAL A 355 -6.64 14.18 -6.10
CA VAL A 355 -6.31 14.16 -7.53
C VAL A 355 -5.10 13.26 -7.79
N VAL A 356 -4.04 13.37 -6.98
CA VAL A 356 -2.87 12.47 -7.08
C VAL A 356 -3.27 11.02 -6.81
N SER A 357 -4.15 10.78 -5.84
CA SER A 357 -4.71 9.45 -5.57
C SER A 357 -5.48 8.91 -6.77
N ALA A 358 -6.35 9.72 -7.40
CA ALA A 358 -7.11 9.33 -8.58
C ALA A 358 -6.19 8.93 -9.74
N VAL A 359 -5.19 9.77 -10.05
CA VAL A 359 -4.19 9.49 -11.09
C VAL A 359 -3.41 8.20 -10.80
N TRP A 360 -3.06 7.95 -9.53
CA TRP A 360 -2.38 6.71 -9.15
C TRP A 360 -3.25 5.47 -9.40
N HIS A 361 -4.56 5.56 -9.26
CA HIS A 361 -5.49 4.48 -9.57
C HIS A 361 -5.76 4.31 -11.07
N GLY A 362 -5.90 5.41 -11.82
CA GLY A 362 -6.09 5.35 -13.27
C GLY A 362 -6.51 6.68 -13.89
N THR A 363 -6.68 6.68 -15.22
CA THR A 363 -7.06 7.87 -16.00
C THR A 363 -8.55 7.90 -16.33
N SER A 364 -9.28 6.81 -16.06
CA SER A 364 -10.72 6.74 -16.28
C SER A 364 -11.49 7.77 -15.43
N PRO A 365 -12.50 8.47 -15.99
CA PRO A 365 -13.24 9.51 -15.28
C PRO A 365 -13.84 9.06 -13.94
N GLY A 366 -14.25 7.78 -13.84
CA GLY A 366 -14.80 7.20 -12.61
C GLY A 366 -13.89 7.34 -11.40
N TYR A 367 -12.56 7.19 -11.56
CA TYR A 367 -11.63 7.37 -10.45
C TYR A 367 -11.63 8.81 -9.93
N PHE A 368 -11.67 9.79 -10.84
CA PHE A 368 -11.72 11.19 -10.44
C PHE A 368 -13.02 11.49 -9.71
N PHE A 369 -14.17 10.98 -10.19
CA PHE A 369 -15.44 11.14 -9.49
C PHE A 369 -15.40 10.55 -8.08
N SER A 370 -14.95 9.31 -7.91
CA SER A 370 -14.85 8.69 -6.58
C SER A 370 -13.92 9.46 -5.65
N PHE A 371 -12.64 9.66 -6.02
CA PHE A 371 -11.68 10.28 -5.09
C PHE A 371 -11.94 11.78 -4.85
N VAL A 372 -12.33 12.54 -5.87
CA VAL A 372 -12.61 13.98 -5.69
C VAL A 372 -13.91 14.19 -4.93
N SER A 373 -14.91 13.30 -5.05
CA SER A 373 -16.12 13.40 -4.23
C SER A 373 -15.82 13.34 -2.74
N VAL A 374 -14.86 12.51 -2.31
CA VAL A 374 -14.40 12.45 -0.91
C VAL A 374 -13.88 13.81 -0.45
N ALA A 375 -13.13 14.53 -1.29
CA ALA A 375 -12.65 15.87 -0.97
C ALA A 375 -13.78 16.87 -0.69
N LEU A 376 -14.96 16.67 -1.30
CA LEU A 376 -16.17 17.47 -1.08
C LEU A 376 -16.97 17.01 0.15
N PHE A 377 -16.98 15.71 0.45
CA PHE A 377 -17.66 15.16 1.62
C PHE A 377 -16.98 15.53 2.94
N LEU A 378 -15.65 15.61 2.99
CA LEU A 378 -14.91 15.86 4.23
C LEU A 378 -15.27 17.19 4.92
N PRO A 379 -15.37 18.34 4.22
CA PRO A 379 -15.86 19.59 4.81
C PRO A 379 -17.29 19.50 5.35
N ILE A 380 -18.18 18.78 4.64
CA ILE A 380 -19.57 18.59 5.06
C ILE A 380 -19.62 17.76 6.35
N GLU A 381 -18.83 16.69 6.43
CA GLU A 381 -18.67 15.87 7.63
C GLU A 381 -18.13 16.70 8.81
N ASP A 382 -17.16 17.59 8.58
CA ASP A 382 -16.61 18.47 9.61
C ASP A 382 -17.67 19.45 10.16
N ILE A 383 -18.51 20.03 9.29
CA ILE A 383 -19.62 20.89 9.69
C ILE A 383 -20.64 20.07 10.51
N TYR A 384 -21.00 18.89 10.03
CA TYR A 384 -21.91 17.98 10.73
C TYR A 384 -21.39 17.61 12.12
N ARG A 385 -20.13 17.20 12.24
CA ARG A 385 -19.50 16.86 13.54
C ARG A 385 -19.49 18.05 14.50
N ARG A 386 -19.19 19.26 14.03
CA ARG A 386 -19.22 20.47 14.86
C ARG A 386 -20.62 20.73 15.41
N LYS A 387 -21.66 20.62 14.56
CA LYS A 387 -23.05 20.79 14.97
C LYS A 387 -23.56 19.64 15.85
N SER A 388 -23.19 18.41 15.54
CA SER A 388 -23.56 17.22 16.31
C SER A 388 -22.94 17.23 17.70
N LYS A 389 -21.71 17.72 17.89
CA LYS A 389 -21.12 17.94 19.23
C LYS A 389 -21.83 19.03 20.04
N GLN A 390 -22.55 19.94 19.38
CA GLN A 390 -23.36 20.97 20.03
C GLN A 390 -24.78 20.49 20.36
N MET A 391 -25.20 19.34 19.81
CA MET A 391 -26.44 18.67 20.16
C MET A 391 -26.10 17.53 21.12
N GLU A 392 -26.68 17.49 22.31
CA GLU A 392 -26.62 16.29 23.16
C GLU A 392 -27.48 15.19 22.49
N VAL A 393 -26.89 14.50 21.52
CA VAL A 393 -27.58 13.40 20.84
C VAL A 393 -27.32 12.11 21.63
N PRO A 394 -28.36 11.36 22.03
CA PRO A 394 -28.20 10.06 22.67
C PRO A 394 -27.34 9.12 21.81
N SER A 395 -26.46 8.35 22.46
CA SER A 395 -25.41 7.53 21.84
C SER A 395 -25.89 6.57 20.74
N PHE A 396 -27.16 6.17 20.75
CA PHE A 396 -27.72 5.24 19.77
C PHE A 396 -28.05 5.87 18.40
N VAL A 397 -28.27 7.19 18.31
CA VAL A 397 -28.70 7.86 17.08
C VAL A 397 -27.52 8.16 16.14
N SER A 398 -26.30 8.26 16.66
CA SER A 398 -25.08 8.51 15.86
C SER A 398 -24.65 7.35 14.95
N TYR A 399 -25.28 6.18 15.05
CA TYR A 399 -24.80 4.95 14.40
C TYR A 399 -25.29 4.73 12.95
N GLY A 400 -26.36 5.41 12.50
CA GLY A 400 -27.19 4.87 11.40
C GLY A 400 -27.09 5.48 10.00
N MET A 401 -26.65 6.74 9.81
CA MET A 401 -26.97 7.47 8.56
C MET A 401 -25.81 7.72 7.58
N PHE A 402 -24.54 7.53 7.97
CA PHE A 402 -23.40 7.92 7.12
C PHE A 402 -22.74 6.76 6.33
N ASN A 403 -23.02 5.50 6.68
CA ASN A 403 -22.27 4.36 6.13
C ASN A 403 -22.71 3.90 4.73
N MET A 404 -23.72 4.52 4.11
CA MET A 404 -24.28 4.04 2.84
C MET A 404 -23.68 4.70 1.59
N PHE A 405 -23.03 5.87 1.72
CA PHE A 405 -22.55 6.67 0.58
C PHE A 405 -21.09 7.15 0.70
N ALA A 406 -20.42 6.82 1.79
CA ALA A 406 -19.15 7.41 2.19
C ALA A 406 -17.88 6.75 1.59
N ILE A 407 -18.00 5.55 1.02
CA ILE A 407 -16.87 4.77 0.48
C ILE A 407 -17.21 4.29 -0.94
N GLN A 408 -17.97 5.09 -1.69
CA GLN A 408 -18.24 4.85 -3.11
C GLN A 408 -17.05 5.27 -3.98
#